data_AF-A0A928EHF9-F1
#
_entry.id   AF-A0A928EHF9-F1
#
_cell.length_a   1.000
_cell.length_b   1.000
_cell.length_c   1.000
_cell.angle_alpha   90.00
_cell.angle_beta   90.00
_cell.angle_gamma   90.00
#
_symmetry.space_group_name_H-M   'P 1'
#
loop_
_entity.id
_entity.type
_entity.pdbx_description
1 polymer ?
#
loop_
_entity_poly.entity_id
_entity_poly.type
_entity_poly.pdbx_seq_one_letter_code
_entity_poly.pdbx_strand_id
1 'polypeptide(L)' 'MTQLPRSGPQFYTVAEVAELTRVSRMTVYRMVHSGELPAVRVGGSYRVPKSAVDELLTSFEVPEERQAAGD' A
#
# COMPACT_ATOMS: atom_id res chain seq x y z
N MET A 1 14.92 10.39 26.38
CA MET A 1 13.58 9.78 26.27
C MET A 1 13.66 8.70 25.20
N THR A 2 13.94 7.46 25.57
CA THR A 2 14.09 6.36 24.60
C THR A 2 12.71 5.81 24.30
N GLN A 3 12.13 6.20 23.16
CA GLN A 3 10.91 5.59 22.64
C GLN A 3 11.25 4.13 22.30
N LEU A 4 10.75 3.20 23.12
CA LEU A 4 10.78 1.76 22.81
C LEU A 4 10.11 1.56 21.44
N PRO A 5 10.68 0.77 20.51
CA PRO A 5 10.01 0.50 19.25
C PRO A 5 8.69 -0.20 19.59
N ARG A 6 7.56 0.43 19.23
CA ARG A 6 6.26 -0.24 19.30
C ARG A 6 6.28 -1.32 18.23
N SER A 7 6.85 -2.47 18.55
CA SER A 7 6.85 -3.67 17.72
C SER A 7 5.45 -4.33 17.80
N GLY A 8 4.44 -3.55 17.43
CA GLY A 8 3.08 -4.02 17.22
C GLY A 8 2.83 -4.14 15.72
N PRO A 9 1.88 -4.98 15.29
CA PRO A 9 1.48 -5.07 13.89
C PRO A 9 1.09 -3.68 13.37
N GLN A 10 1.79 -3.23 12.32
CA GLN A 10 1.57 -1.93 11.69
C GLN A 10 0.46 -2.07 10.64
N PHE A 11 -0.55 -1.20 10.76
CA PHE A 11 -1.64 -1.09 9.80
C PHE A 11 -1.66 0.31 9.23
N TYR A 12 -2.01 0.39 7.95
CA TYR A 12 -2.22 1.61 7.21
C TYR A 12 -3.70 1.77 6.87
N THR A 13 -4.17 3.01 6.82
CA THR A 13 -5.45 3.35 6.23
C THR A 13 -5.35 3.36 4.71
N VAL A 14 -6.50 3.26 4.04
CA VAL A 14 -6.58 3.41 2.57
C VAL A 14 -6.00 4.74 2.08
N ALA A 15 -6.13 5.81 2.87
CA ALA A 15 -5.57 7.11 2.55
C ALA A 15 -4.03 7.08 2.58
N GLU A 16 -3.44 6.53 3.64
CA GLU A 16 -1.98 6.42 3.76
C GLU A 16 -1.39 5.53 2.68
N VAL A 17 -2.04 4.41 2.35
CA VAL A 17 -1.59 3.53 1.24
C VAL A 17 -1.61 4.27 -0.09
N ALA A 18 -2.66 5.06 -0.35
CA ALA A 18 -2.76 5.86 -1.57
C ALA A 18 -1.62 6.88 -1.68
N GLU A 19 -1.25 7.52 -0.57
CA GLU A 19 -0.12 8.45 -0.54
C GLU A 19 1.23 7.74 -0.76
N LEU A 20 1.44 6.58 -0.12
CA LEU A 20 2.67 5.78 -0.26
C LEU A 20 2.88 5.28 -1.69
N THR A 21 1.81 4.81 -2.32
CA THR A 21 1.85 4.20 -3.67
C THR A 21 1.60 5.22 -4.79
N ARG A 22 1.31 6.48 -4.44
CA ARG A 22 0.95 7.56 -5.39
C ARG A 22 -0.19 7.23 -6.34
N VAL A 23 -1.13 6.37 -5.93
CA VAL A 23 -2.36 6.11 -6.67
C VAL A 23 -3.55 6.81 -6.01
N SER A 24 -4.66 6.93 -6.75
CA SER A 24 -5.90 7.47 -6.17
C SER A 24 -6.45 6.56 -5.07
N ARG A 25 -7.13 7.14 -4.06
CA ARG A 25 -7.88 6.37 -3.05
C ARG A 25 -8.88 5.40 -3.68
N MET A 26 -9.49 5.77 -4.81
CA MET A 26 -10.42 4.93 -5.56
C MET A 26 -9.74 3.67 -6.10
N THR A 27 -8.49 3.78 -6.57
CA THR A 27 -7.68 2.63 -6.98
C THR A 27 -7.42 1.70 -5.80
N VAL A 28 -7.03 2.23 -4.65
CA VAL A 28 -6.83 1.42 -3.44
C VAL A 28 -8.13 0.74 -3.00
N TYR A 29 -9.26 1.46 -2.99
CA TYR A 29 -10.56 0.86 -2.71
C TYR A 29 -10.91 -0.26 -3.69
N ARG A 30 -10.63 -0.08 -4.98
CA ARG A 30 -10.88 -1.10 -5.99
C ARG A 30 -10.04 -2.35 -5.72
N MET A 31 -8.75 -2.21 -5.43
CA MET A 31 -7.86 -3.32 -5.08
C MET A 31 -8.33 -4.07 -3.83
N VAL A 32 -8.84 -3.34 -2.82
CA VAL A 32 -9.42 -3.97 -1.63
C VAL A 32 -10.69 -4.76 -1.96
N HIS A 33 -11.57 -4.22 -2.80
CA HIS A 33 -12.83 -4.89 -3.17
C HIS A 33 -12.62 -6.06 -4.16
N SER A 34 -11.59 -6.01 -5.01
CA SER A 34 -11.20 -7.11 -5.90
C SER A 34 -10.44 -8.22 -5.18
N GLY A 35 -9.95 -7.96 -3.96
CA GLY A 35 -9.13 -8.88 -3.19
C GLY A 35 -7.65 -8.86 -3.56
N GLU A 36 -7.24 -7.97 -4.47
CA GLU A 36 -5.83 -7.76 -4.84
C GLU A 36 -5.02 -7.15 -3.69
N LEU A 37 -5.65 -6.35 -2.83
CA LEU A 37 -5.03 -5.77 -1.64
C LEU A 37 -5.73 -6.29 -0.38
N PRO A 38 -5.11 -7.19 0.39
CA PRO A 38 -5.73 -7.71 1.60
C PRO A 38 -5.89 -6.60 2.64
N ALA A 39 -7.12 -6.45 3.16
CA ALA A 39 -7.46 -5.45 4.15
C ALA A 39 -8.48 -6.00 5.16
N VAL A 40 -8.41 -5.50 6.40
CA VAL A 40 -9.36 -5.82 7.47
C VAL A 40 -10.23 -4.62 7.78
N ARG A 41 -11.53 -4.85 8.02
CA ARG A 41 -12.47 -3.77 8.38
C ARG A 41 -12.52 -3.62 9.89
N VAL A 42 -12.19 -2.43 10.39
CA VAL A 42 -12.20 -2.10 11.82
C VAL A 42 -12.98 -0.80 12.02
N GLY A 43 -14.05 -0.85 12.82
CA GLY A 43 -14.82 0.35 13.20
C GLY A 43 -15.33 1.19 12.01
N GLY A 44 -15.64 0.54 10.88
CA GLY A 44 -16.14 1.21 9.67
C GLY A 44 -15.10 1.62 8.63
N SER A 45 -13.81 1.53 8.96
CA SER A 45 -12.71 1.82 8.02
C SER A 45 -11.91 0.57 7.67
N TYR A 46 -11.31 0.56 6.48
CA TYR A 46 -10.33 -0.47 6.12
C TYR A 46 -8.96 -0.18 6.71
N ARG A 47 -8.26 -1.26 7.07
CA ARG A 47 -6.90 -1.28 7.58
C ARG A 47 -6.11 -2.31 6.77
N VAL A 48 -5.03 -1.86 6.16
CA VAL A 48 -4.15 -2.67 5.32
C VAL A 48 -2.90 -3.00 6.15
N PRO A 49 -2.54 -4.27 6.34
CA PRO A 49 -1.34 -4.64 7.08
C PRO A 49 -0.09 -4.19 6.31
N LYS A 50 0.98 -3.84 7.03
CA LYS A 50 2.24 -3.40 6.41
C LYS A 50 2.77 -4.37 5.35
N SER A 51 2.74 -5.67 5.61
CA SER A 51 3.21 -6.69 4.67
C SER A 51 2.53 -6.60 3.31
N ALA A 52 1.21 -6.36 3.30
CA ALA A 52 0.46 -6.21 2.05
C ALA A 52 0.81 -4.94 1.27
N VAL A 53 1.14 -3.86 1.97
CA VAL A 53 1.61 -2.62 1.33
C VAL A 53 3.00 -2.82 0.74
N ASP A 54 3.87 -3.57 1.43
CA ASP A 54 5.22 -3.91 0.97
C ASP A 54 5.17 -4.74 -0.32
N GLU A 55 4.37 -5.81 -0.33
CA GLU A 55 4.11 -6.64 -1.51
C GLU A 55 3.56 -5.83 -2.69
N LEU A 56 2.64 -4.90 -2.40
CA LEU A 56 2.05 -4.02 -3.39
C LEU A 56 3.10 -3.06 -3.99
N LEU A 57 3.97 -2.47 -3.16
CA LEU A 57 5.05 -1.60 -3.63
C LEU A 57 6.04 -2.35 -4.51
N THR A 58 6.43 -3.57 -4.13
CA THR A 58 7.27 -4.44 -4.97
C THR A 58 6.59 -4.79 -6.30
N SER A 59 5.27 -4.97 -6.32
CA SER A 59 4.53 -5.20 -7.56
C SER A 59 4.48 -3.97 -8.49
N PHE A 60 4.67 -2.77 -7.94
CA PHE A 60 4.74 -1.51 -8.69
C PHE A 60 6.16 -1.09 -9.08
N GLU A 61 7.20 -1.80 -8.66
CA GLU A 61 8.56 -1.58 -9.15
C GLU A 61 8.62 -1.92 -10.64
N VAL A 62 8.37 -0.90 -11.47
CA VAL A 62 8.56 -0.97 -12.91
C VAL A 62 10.05 -1.19 -13.14
N PRO A 63 10.49 -2.25 -13.85
CA PRO A 63 11.88 -2.33 -14.28
C PRO A 63 12.18 -1.07 -15.09
N GLU A 64 13.23 -0.37 -14.70
CA GLU A 64 13.77 0.85 -15.31
C GLU A 64 14.25 0.57 -16.75
N GLU A 65 13.34 0.26 -17.67
CA GLU A 65 13.68 -0.07 -19.06
C GLU A 65 12.57 0.33 -20.03
N ARG A 66 12.03 1.54 -19.85
CA ARG A 66 11.19 2.23 -20.85
C ARG A 66 11.75 3.61 -21.20
N GLN A 67 13.06 3.81 -21.07
CA GLN A 67 13.76 5.05 -21.47
C GLN A 67 14.84 4.87 -22.53
N ALA A 68 14.98 3.68 -23.12
CA ALA A 68 15.85 3.46 -24.27
C ALA A 68 15.06 2.86 -25.44
N ALA A 69 14.41 3.71 -26.25
CA ALA A 69 14.15 3.46 -27.68
C ALA A 69 13.47 4.67 -28.35
N GLY A 70 14.16 5.25 -29.34
CA GLY A 70 13.64 6.17 -30.36
C GLY A 70 14.16 7.60 -30.14
N ASP A 71 15.35 7.96 -30.65
CA ASP A 71 15.69 8.29 -32.06
C ASP A 71 15.17 9.67 -32.48
#